data_AF-A0A8J6T852-F1
#
_entry.id   AF-A0A8J6T852-F1
#
_cell.length_a   1.000
_cell.length_b   1.000
_cell.length_c   1.000
_cell.angle_alpha   90.00
_cell.angle_beta   90.00
_cell.angle_gamma   90.00
#
_symmetry.space_group_name_H-M   'P 1'
#
loop_
_entity.id
_entity.type
_entity.pdbx_description
1 polymer ?
#
loop_
_entity_poly.entity_id
_entity_poly.type
_entity_poly.pdbx_seq_one_letter_code
_entity_poly.pdbx_strand_id
1 'polypeptide(L)' 'MKVISVIEDEDVIKKILKHLGLWDQKARPPPKANSPPMTPEYHIDYTNSQLPVSDNHLYVDPQYPETFSA' A
#
# COMPACT_ATOMS: atom_id res chain seq x y z
N MET A 1 3.81 11.01 10.22
CA MET A 1 5.09 11.26 10.91
C MET A 1 5.42 12.74 10.77
N LYS A 2 5.65 13.47 11.87
CA LYS A 2 5.79 14.95 11.90
C LYS A 2 7.14 15.38 12.49
N VAL A 3 8.26 14.94 11.90
CA VAL A 3 9.61 15.28 12.41
C VAL A 3 9.96 16.76 12.18
N ILE A 4 9.51 17.35 11.08
CA ILE A 4 9.67 18.78 10.77
C ILE A 4 8.83 19.72 11.65
N SER A 5 7.86 19.20 12.41
CA SER A 5 6.99 20.02 13.27
C SER A 5 7.62 20.37 14.61
N VAL A 6 8.78 19.81 14.93
CA VAL A 6 9.53 20.06 16.18
C VAL A 6 10.52 21.23 16.01
N ILE A 7 10.76 21.66 14.77
CA ILE A 7 11.70 22.72 14.44
C ILE A 7 10.90 24.02 14.31
N GLU A 8 11.21 25.02 15.13
CA GLU A 8 10.56 26.34 15.09
C GLU A 8 11.25 27.33 14.13
N ASP A 9 12.51 27.07 13.81
CA ASP A 9 13.36 27.98 13.05
C ASP A 9 13.12 27.85 11.52
N GLU A 10 12.61 28.91 10.91
CA GLU A 10 12.20 28.94 9.50
C GLU A 10 13.37 28.70 8.53
N ASP A 11 14.56 29.20 8.87
CA ASP A 11 15.75 29.03 8.04
C ASP A 11 16.25 27.59 8.03
N VAL A 12 16.11 26.89 9.15
CA VAL A 12 16.43 25.47 9.27
C VAL A 12 15.42 24.64 8.48
N ILE A 13 14.12 24.95 8.59
CA ILE A 13 13.06 24.30 7.79
C ILE A 13 13.35 24.46 6.29
N LYS A 14 13.68 25.68 5.85
CA LYS A 14 13.99 25.99 4.45
C LYS A 14 15.20 25.19 3.95
N LYS A 15 16.27 25.07 4.74
CA LYS A 15 17.46 24.27 4.39
C LYS A 15 17.13 22.78 4.26
N ILE A 16 16.35 22.23 5.19
CA ILE A 16 15.94 20.82 5.17
C ILE A 16 15.08 20.54 3.94
N LEU A 17 14.04 21.36 3.70
CA LEU A 17 13.15 21.17 2.55
C LEU A 17 13.89 21.31 1.22
N LYS A 18 14.89 22.20 1.13
CA LYS A 18 15.76 22.31 -0.05
C LYS A 18 16.66 21.09 -0.23
N HIS A 19 17.29 20.61 0.85
CA HIS A 19 18.16 19.42 0.80
C HIS A 19 17.40 18.16 0.39
N LEU A 20 16.14 18.03 0.82
CA LEU A 20 15.25 16.93 0.45
C LEU A 20 14.59 17.10 -0.93
N GLY A 21 14.77 18.25 -1.59
CA GLY A 21 14.11 18.56 -2.86
C GLY A 21 12.59 18.77 -2.74
N LEU A 22 12.08 19.00 -1.54
CA LEU A 22 10.66 19.20 -1.24
C LEU A 22 10.21 20.67 -1.35
N TRP A 23 11.16 21.61 -1.30
CA TRP A 23 10.86 23.05 -1.31
C TRP A 23 10.12 23.51 -2.59
N ASP A 24 10.56 23.04 -3.75
CA ASP A 24 9.98 23.40 -5.05
C ASP A 24 9.09 22.30 -5.63
N GLN A 25 8.63 21.36 -4.79
CA GLN A 25 7.83 20.24 -5.25
C GLN A 25 6.47 20.74 -5.73
N LYS A 26 6.29 20.76 -7.06
CA LYS A 26 4.99 21.05 -7.67
C LYS A 26 3.95 20.13 -7.08
N ALA A 27 2.81 20.68 -6.69
CA ALA A 27 1.67 19.91 -6.24
C ALA A 27 1.38 18.82 -7.27
N ARG A 28 1.23 17.58 -6.80
CA ARG A 28 0.85 16.47 -7.67
C ARG A 28 -0.44 16.89 -8.40
N PRO A 29 -0.51 16.72 -9.74
CA PRO A 29 -1.75 17.01 -10.44
C PRO A 29 -2.89 16.21 -9.80
N PRO A 30 -4.11 16.79 -9.72
CA PRO A 30 -5.25 16.09 -9.17
C PRO A 30 -5.40 14.72 -9.83
N PRO A 31 -5.69 13.65 -9.06
CA PRO A 31 -5.97 12.35 -9.64
C PRO A 31 -7.12 12.53 -10.65
N LYS A 32 -6.89 12.09 -11.90
CA LYS A 32 -7.90 12.19 -12.95
C LYS A 32 -9.07 11.28 -12.56
N ALA A 33 -10.19 11.85 -12.12
CA ALA A 33 -11.38 11.10 -11.70
C ALA A 33 -11.92 10.16 -12.80
N ASN A 34 -11.66 10.47 -14.07
CA ASN A 34 -12.10 9.71 -15.22
C ASN A 34 -10.94 9.00 -15.95
N SER A 35 -9.77 8.84 -15.34
CA SER A 35 -8.81 7.91 -15.91
C SER A 35 -9.44 6.52 -15.91
N PRO A 36 -9.33 5.74 -17.01
CA PRO A 36 -9.64 4.32 -16.94
C PRO A 36 -8.94 3.75 -15.70
N PRO A 37 -9.59 2.84 -14.94
CA PRO A 37 -8.89 2.12 -13.91
C PRO A 37 -7.67 1.53 -14.59
N MET A 38 -6.50 2.03 -14.21
CA MET A 38 -5.23 1.48 -14.64
C MET A 38 -5.19 0.17 -13.89
N THR A 39 -5.82 -0.88 -14.43
CA THR A 39 -5.70 -2.25 -13.94
C THR A 39 -4.26 -2.58 -14.20
N PRO A 40 -3.39 -2.50 -13.20
CA PRO A 40 -2.04 -2.97 -13.38
C PRO A 40 -2.28 -4.45 -13.58
N GLU A 41 -1.91 -4.97 -14.74
CA GLU A 41 -1.91 -6.40 -14.96
C GLU A 41 -0.81 -6.93 -14.03
N TYR A 42 -1.19 -7.12 -12.76
CA TYR A 42 -0.31 -7.57 -11.70
C TYR A 42 -0.07 -9.04 -11.97
N HIS A 43 0.90 -9.33 -12.83
CA HIS A 43 1.43 -10.66 -12.97
C HIS A 43 2.36 -10.92 -11.78
N ILE A 44 1.83 -11.60 -10.77
CA ILE A 44 2.63 -12.06 -9.64
C ILE A 44 3.57 -13.14 -10.18
N ASP A 45 4.88 -12.88 -10.16
CA ASP A 45 5.87 -13.86 -10.59
C ASP A 45 6.05 -14.92 -9.48
N TYR A 46 5.41 -16.06 -9.68
CA TYR A 46 5.49 -17.20 -8.77
C TYR A 46 6.71 -18.10 -9.03
N THR A 47 7.60 -17.75 -9.96
CA THR A 47 8.75 -18.60 -10.34
C THR A 47 9.65 -18.99 -9.15
N ASN A 48 9.72 -18.13 -8.13
CA ASN A 48 10.50 -18.36 -6.91
C ASN A 48 9.64 -18.53 -5.65
N SER A 49 8.32 -18.71 -5.81
CA SER A 49 7.42 -18.88 -4.67
C SER A 49 7.55 -20.28 -4.07
N GLN A 50 7.69 -20.35 -2.75
CA GLN A 50 7.55 -21.62 -2.01
C GLN A 50 6.08 -21.99 -1.76
N LEU A 51 5.15 -21.07 -2.06
CA LEU A 51 3.73 -21.34 -1.93
C LEU A 51 3.23 -22.17 -3.11
N PRO A 52 2.40 -23.20 -2.86
CA PRO A 52 1.77 -23.97 -3.93
C PRO A 52 0.90 -23.07 -4.82
N VAL A 53 0.86 -23.37 -6.12
CA VAL A 53 0.22 -22.54 -7.17
C VAL A 53 -1.29 -22.32 -6.97
N SER A 54 -1.94 -23.11 -6.11
CA SER A 54 -3.40 -23.02 -5.89
C SER A 54 -3.76 -22.88 -4.41
N ASP A 55 -4.49 -21.82 -4.07
CA ASP A 55 -5.08 -21.57 -2.74
C ASP A 55 -6.31 -22.45 -2.44
N ASN A 56 -6.65 -23.38 -3.33
CA ASN A 56 -7.83 -24.24 -3.21
C ASN A 56 -7.86 -25.10 -1.93
N HIS A 57 -6.71 -25.29 -1.28
CA HIS A 57 -6.59 -26.04 -0.03
C HIS A 57 -6.83 -25.18 1.22
N LEU A 58 -6.83 -23.85 1.11
CA LEU A 58 -7.10 -22.93 2.23
C LEU A 58 -8.60 -22.65 2.40
N TYR A 59 -9.42 -22.97 1.39
CA TYR A 59 -10.88 -22.84 1.41
C TYR A 59 -11.56 -24.22 1.46
N VAL A 60 -11.15 -25.06 2.41
CA VAL A 60 -11.94 -26.25 2.75
C VAL A 60 -12.98 -25.81 3.77
N ASP A 61 -14.25 -25.77 3.35
CA ASP A 61 -15.37 -25.49 4.25
C ASP A 61 -15.39 -26.58 5.35
N PRO A 62 -15.18 -26.24 6.64
CA PRO A 62 -15.17 -27.23 7.69
C PRO A 62 -16.56 -27.85 7.82
N GLN A 63 -16.68 -29.15 7.54
CA GLN A 63 -17.91 -29.89 7.80
C GLN A 63 -18.15 -29.94 9.33
N TYR A 64 -19.01 -29.06 9.84
CA TYR A 64 -19.46 -29.14 11.22
C TYR A 64 -20.50 -30.25 11.37
N PRO A 65 -20.34 -31.17 12.35
CA PRO A 65 -21.35 -32.19 12.60
C PRO A 65 -22.63 -31.52 13.10
N GLU A 66 -23.69 -31.58 12.30
CA GLU A 66 -25.04 -31.27 12.76
C GLU A 66 -25.54 -32.44 13.61
N THR A 67 -25.28 -32.39 14.92
CA THR A 67 -26.14 -32.92 15.99
C THR A 67 -25.38 -32.96 17.32
N PHE A 68 -25.67 -32.00 18.19
CA PHE A 68 -25.87 -32.31 19.60
C PHE A 68 -27.39 -32.26 19.81
N SER A 69 -28.05 -33.41 19.66
CA SER A 69 -29.43 -33.58 20.13
C SER A 69 -29.38 -33.78 21.64
N ALA A 70 -30.13 -32.97 22.37
CA ALA A 70 -30.31 -33.02 23.82
C ALA A 70 -31.25 -34.16 24.26
#